data_AF-A0A968W0X9-F1
#
_entry.id   AF-A0A968W0X9-F1
#
_cell.length_a   1.000
_cell.length_b   1.000
_cell.length_c   1.000
_cell.angle_alpha   90.00
_cell.angle_beta   90.00
_cell.angle_gamma   90.00
#
_symmetry.space_group_name_H-M   'P 1'
#
loop_
_entity.id
_entity.type
_entity.pdbx_description
1 polymer ?
#
loop_
_entity_poly.entity_id
_entity_poly.type
_entity_poly.pdbx_seq_one_letter_code
_entity_poly.pdbx_strand_id
1 'polypeptide(L)' 'MKKLSLNAIAFVVSIVLGLTTSMAASKHVSPKGSDSNPGTLAEPWQTISLAGLAAVAGDTVYIHGGTYNDRLVVKKFGD' A
#
# COMPACT_ATOMS: atom_id res chain seq x y z
N MET A 1 42.00 22.35 -4.35
CA MET A 1 40.86 21.65 -3.73
C MET A 1 39.58 22.33 -4.18
N LYS A 2 38.85 21.75 -5.13
CA LYS A 2 37.65 22.38 -5.72
C LYS A 2 36.53 22.36 -4.66
N LYS A 3 36.17 23.53 -4.10
CA LYS A 3 35.06 23.63 -3.15
C LYS A 3 33.77 23.36 -3.91
N LEU A 4 33.09 22.27 -3.57
CA LEU A 4 31.81 21.91 -4.14
C LEU A 4 30.81 23.03 -3.79
N SER A 5 30.14 23.62 -4.79
CA SER A 5 29.22 24.73 -4.56
C SER A 5 27.99 24.23 -3.80
N LEU A 6 27.44 25.08 -2.90
CA LEU A 6 26.27 24.74 -2.09
C LEU A 6 25.07 24.29 -2.94
N ASN A 7 24.96 24.84 -4.17
CA ASN A 7 23.93 24.48 -5.15
C ASN A 7 24.10 23.05 -5.68
N ALA A 8 25.35 22.57 -5.82
CA ALA A 8 25.61 21.20 -6.25
C ALA A 8 25.21 20.18 -5.16
N ILE A 9 25.38 20.52 -3.88
CA ILE A 9 24.93 19.68 -2.76
C ILE A 9 23.40 19.66 -2.69
N ALA A 10 22.74 20.81 -2.79
CA ALA A 10 21.29 20.90 -2.79
C ALA A 10 20.65 20.12 -3.95
N PHE A 11 21.27 20.14 -5.13
CA PHE A 11 20.79 19.39 -6.31
C PHE A 11 20.90 17.87 -6.10
N VAL A 12 21.99 17.38 -5.52
CA VAL A 12 22.18 15.96 -5.20
C VAL A 12 21.18 15.49 -4.14
N VAL A 13 20.92 16.31 -3.11
CA VAL A 13 19.91 16.00 -2.08
C VAL A 13 18.51 15.88 -2.70
N SER A 14 18.11 16.80 -3.57
CA SER A 14 16.80 16.73 -4.24
C SER A 14 16.64 15.50 -5.14
N ILE A 15 17.71 15.04 -5.79
CA ILE A 15 17.69 13.80 -6.58
C ILE A 15 17.50 12.56 -5.69
N VAL A 16 18.18 12.51 -4.54
CA VAL A 16 18.08 11.38 -3.61
C VAL A 16 16.68 11.30 -2.97
N LEU A 17 16.03 12.43 -2.69
CA LEU A 17 14.65 12.44 -2.19
C LEU A 17 13.59 12.09 -3.26
N GLY A 18 13.91 12.18 -4.55
CA GLY A 18 12.97 11.90 -5.65
C GLY A 18 12.81 10.41 -6.00
N LEU A 19 13.60 9.51 -5.40
CA LEU A 19 13.63 8.08 -5.73
C LEU A 19 12.64 7.23 -4.90
N THR A 20 11.41 7.70 -4.68
CA THR A 20 10.40 6.85 -4.04
C THR A 20 9.84 5.86 -5.04
N THR A 21 10.42 4.66 -5.09
CA THR A 21 9.84 3.53 -5.80
C THR A 21 8.56 3.10 -5.09
N SER A 22 7.40 3.33 -5.71
CA SER A 22 6.14 2.73 -5.27
C SER A 22 6.24 1.23 -5.53
N MET A 23 6.48 0.44 -4.47
CA MET A 23 6.33 -1.01 -4.55
C MET A 23 4.84 -1.33 -4.45
N ALA A 24 4.32 -2.09 -5.41
CA ALA A 24 3.01 -2.71 -5.33
C ALA A 24 2.85 -3.42 -3.96
N ALA A 25 1.88 -3.00 -3.15
CA ALA A 25 1.70 -3.58 -1.84
C ALA A 25 0.82 -4.83 -1.91
N SER A 26 1.21 -5.87 -1.18
CA SER A 26 0.36 -7.03 -0.93
C SER A 26 -0.50 -6.76 0.30
N LYS A 27 -1.83 -6.75 0.13
CA LYS A 27 -2.81 -6.62 1.21
C LYS A 27 -3.47 -7.95 1.46
N HIS A 28 -3.77 -8.28 2.72
CA HIS A 28 -4.36 -9.56 3.09
C HIS A 28 -5.66 -9.38 3.87
N VAL A 29 -6.64 -10.22 3.54
CA VAL A 29 -7.96 -10.23 4.17
C VAL A 29 -8.31 -11.66 4.59
N SER A 30 -8.77 -11.86 5.82
CA SER A 30 -9.15 -13.18 6.37
C SER A 30 -10.41 -13.04 7.22
N PRO A 31 -11.34 -14.01 7.21
CA PRO A 31 -12.53 -13.95 8.07
C PRO A 31 -12.19 -13.98 9.57
N LYS A 32 -10.98 -14.44 9.93
CA LYS A 32 -10.45 -14.47 11.30
C LYS A 32 -9.55 -13.26 11.63
N GLY A 33 -9.42 -12.31 10.70
CA GLY A 33 -8.63 -11.09 10.89
C GLY A 33 -9.36 -10.03 11.73
N SER A 34 -8.82 -8.82 11.74
CA SER A 34 -9.44 -7.64 12.35
C SER A 34 -9.17 -6.41 11.50
N ASP A 35 -10.16 -5.54 11.34
CA ASP A 35 -10.02 -4.29 10.59
C ASP A 35 -9.10 -3.26 11.27
N SER A 36 -8.75 -3.49 12.54
CA SER A 36 -7.71 -2.74 13.25
C SER A 36 -6.28 -3.12 12.85
N ASN A 37 -6.10 -4.23 12.12
CA ASN A 37 -4.79 -4.72 11.73
C ASN A 37 -4.17 -3.87 10.60
N PRO A 38 -2.86 -4.00 10.34
CA PRO A 38 -2.22 -3.31 9.22
C PRO A 38 -2.51 -3.93 7.83
N GLY A 39 -3.21 -5.06 7.76
CA GLY A 39 -3.53 -5.74 6.48
C GLY A 39 -2.36 -6.54 5.90
N THR A 40 -1.45 -7.02 6.76
CA THR A 40 -0.30 -7.86 6.39
C THR A 40 -0.68 -9.34 6.41
N LEU A 41 0.21 -10.22 5.93
CA LEU A 41 -0.04 -11.66 5.97
C LEU A 41 -0.23 -12.19 7.40
N ALA A 42 0.56 -11.68 8.37
CA ALA A 42 0.47 -12.07 9.78
C ALA A 42 -0.74 -11.45 10.48
N GLU A 43 -1.11 -10.23 10.10
CA GLU A 43 -2.21 -9.47 10.68
C GLU A 43 -3.13 -8.98 9.55
N PRO A 44 -4.00 -9.87 9.01
CA PRO A 44 -4.89 -9.53 7.91
C PRO A 44 -6.10 -8.73 8.39
N TRP A 45 -6.70 -7.95 7.50
CA TRP A 45 -8.01 -7.33 7.73
C TRP A 45 -9.13 -8.36 7.77
N GLN A 46 -10.27 -8.00 8.35
CA GLN A 46 -11.44 -8.86 8.38
C GLN A 46 -12.36 -8.63 7.18
N THR A 47 -12.53 -7.37 6.76
CA THR A 47 -13.49 -6.99 5.73
C THR A 47 -12.83 -6.79 4.36
N ILE A 48 -13.54 -7.22 3.32
CA ILE A 48 -13.10 -7.06 1.93
C ILE A 48 -13.29 -5.59 1.50
N SER A 49 -14.32 -4.92 2.02
CA SER A 49 -14.59 -3.51 1.73
C SER A 49 -13.45 -2.60 2.21
N LEU A 50 -12.87 -2.85 3.39
CA LEU A 50 -11.71 -2.08 3.86
C LEU A 50 -10.51 -2.25 2.91
N ALA A 51 -10.25 -3.47 2.46
CA ALA A 51 -9.17 -3.73 1.51
C ALA A 51 -9.37 -3.00 0.18
N GLY A 52 -10.60 -2.96 -0.34
CA GLY A 52 -10.92 -2.20 -1.56
C GLY A 52 -10.77 -0.68 -1.40
N LEU A 53 -11.05 -0.14 -0.22
CA LEU A 53 -10.81 1.28 0.08
C LEU A 53 -9.31 1.59 0.20
N ALA A 54 -8.55 0.68 0.81
CA ALA A 54 -7.12 0.85 1.06
C ALA A 54 -6.25 0.59 -0.18
N ALA A 55 -6.67 -0.29 -1.09
CA ALA A 55 -5.90 -0.64 -2.28
C ALA A 55 -5.74 0.55 -3.23
N VAL A 56 -4.52 0.75 -3.74
CA VAL A 56 -4.21 1.72 -4.81
C VAL A 56 -3.81 0.99 -6.10
N ALA A 57 -3.66 1.73 -7.20
CA ALA A 57 -3.24 1.15 -8.47
C ALA A 57 -1.89 0.41 -8.32
N GLY A 58 -1.86 -0.85 -8.77
CA GLY A 58 -0.70 -1.73 -8.64
C GLY A 58 -0.73 -2.64 -7.41
N ASP A 59 -1.57 -2.39 -6.40
CA ASP A 59 -1.69 -3.28 -5.25
C ASP A 59 -2.36 -4.62 -5.61
N THR A 60 -2.02 -5.66 -4.85
CA THR A 60 -2.69 -6.96 -4.92
C THR A 60 -3.35 -7.28 -3.58
N VAL A 61 -4.65 -7.58 -3.60
CA VAL A 61 -5.41 -7.99 -2.42
C VAL A 61 -5.59 -9.51 -2.42
N TYR A 62 -5.02 -10.19 -1.43
CA TYR A 62 -5.17 -11.62 -1.19
C TYR A 62 -6.33 -11.86 -0.21
N ILE A 63 -7.37 -12.54 -0.69
CA ILE A 63 -8.52 -12.94 0.12
C ILE A 63 -8.32 -14.40 0.52
N HIS A 64 -8.20 -14.65 1.81
CA HIS A 64 -8.03 -15.98 2.38
C HIS A 64 -9.35 -16.76 2.40
N GLY A 65 -9.27 -18.08 2.42
CA GLY A 65 -10.46 -18.94 2.36
C GLY A 65 -11.42 -18.74 3.53
N GLY A 66 -12.71 -18.65 3.23
CA GLY A 66 -13.81 -18.68 4.19
C GLY A 66 -15.00 -17.80 3.77
N THR A 67 -15.96 -17.63 4.66
CA THR A 67 -17.19 -16.88 4.39
C THR A 67 -17.10 -15.46 4.93
N TYR A 68 -17.38 -14.48 4.08
CA TYR A 68 -17.41 -13.06 4.42
C TYR A 68 -18.84 -12.54 4.38
N ASN A 69 -19.33 -12.06 5.52
CA ASN A 69 -20.65 -11.42 5.63
C ASN A 69 -20.50 -9.89 5.52
N ASP A 70 -19.84 -9.43 4.46
CA ASP A 70 -19.58 -8.01 4.21
C ASP A 70 -20.39 -7.53 2.99
N ARG A 71 -20.92 -6.31 3.04
CA ARG A 71 -21.63 -5.69 1.92
C ARG A 71 -20.62 -4.96 1.05
N LEU A 72 -20.21 -5.60 -0.04
CA LEU A 72 -19.23 -5.05 -0.97
C LEU A 72 -19.78 -3.82 -1.69
N VAL A 73 -19.12 -2.68 -1.52
CA VAL A 73 -19.31 -1.48 -2.33
C VAL A 73 -18.02 -1.21 -3.08
N VAL A 74 -18.00 -1.56 -4.36
CA VAL A 74 -16.84 -1.33 -5.23
C VAL A 74 -16.83 0.15 -5.62
N LYS A 75 -15.84 0.90 -5.09
CA LYS A 75 -15.66 2.34 -5.36
C LYS A 75 -14.52 2.66 -6.32
N LYS A 76 -13.58 1.73 -6.51
CA LYS A 76 -12.41 1.89 -7.37
C LYS A 76 -12.51 0.89 -8.52
N PHE A 77 -12.30 1.39 -9.72
CA PHE A 77 -12.25 0.61 -10.95
C PHE A 77 -10.90 0.88 -11.61
N GLY A 78 -10.31 -0.12 -12.26
CA GLY A 78 -9.15 0.09 -13.13
C GLY A 78 -9.63 0.60 -14.48
N ASP A 79 -8.82 1.45 -15.12
CA ASP A 79 -9.02 1.90 -16.50
C ASP A 79 -8.72 0.77 -17.51
#